data_AF-A0A7V3XM52-F1
#
_entry.id   AF-A0A7V3XM52-F1
#
_cell.length_a   1.000
_cell.length_b   1.000
_cell.length_c   1.000
_cell.angle_alpha   90.00
_cell.angle_beta   90.00
_cell.angle_gamma   90.00
#
_symmetry.space_group_name_H-M   'P 1'
#
loop_
_entity.id
_entity.type
_entity.pdbx_description
1 polymer ?
#
loop_
_entity_poly.entity_id
_entity_poly.type
_entity_poly.pdbx_seq_one_letter_code
_entity_poly.pdbx_strand_id
1 'polypeptide(L)'
;MALVLVAGSLRGVEAGARGHRPAGPRDRPRDRLRPRASLMGAPYTAEFYRRQCGGSRQSAREVVPALIDLVGPRSVVDVGCGVGTWLSAFVESGVTDVCGVDGDWVDPALLEIPRSAFVGADLTRPLALGRSFDLVLSLEVAEHLPASAADTFVDSLAQLGPVVAFSAAVPQQGGLGHVNEQWPEYWADRFQARGYVAVDAVRPRIWTNERVEWFYAQNLLLFARPEILAHRPRLRAELGRAAGRPLAVVHPRGHLELLERRDRLLQAIEEIDRAVPAGEPLILVDQAECGTLAPGRRVVPFLERDGRYWGPPADDAAAIAELGRLRRGGLRFLVFAWPAFWWLEHYSGFLQHLQATARRLLETDRVIVFDLAPA
;
A
#
# COMPACT_ATOMS: atom_id res chain seq x y z
N MET A 1 -8.63 25.02 30.11
CA MET A 1 -9.08 26.41 29.82
C MET A 1 -7.99 27.09 28.99
N ALA A 2 -8.38 27.74 27.88
CA ALA A 2 -7.62 28.68 27.02
C ALA A 2 -6.28 28.13 26.43
N LEU A 3 -6.07 27.92 25.12
CA LEU A 3 -6.28 28.77 23.93
C LEU A 3 -5.67 30.17 24.04
N VAL A 4 -4.47 30.39 23.48
CA VAL A 4 -4.05 31.66 22.84
C VAL A 4 -3.03 31.36 21.73
N LEU A 5 -3.48 31.53 20.48
CA LEU A 5 -2.69 31.91 19.30
C LEU A 5 -2.13 33.33 19.49
N VAL A 6 -0.90 33.63 19.05
CA VAL A 6 -0.61 34.89 18.31
C VAL A 6 0.60 34.68 17.39
N ALA A 7 0.41 35.07 16.13
CA ALA A 7 1.39 35.15 15.06
C ALA A 7 2.16 36.48 15.06
N GLY A 8 3.31 36.48 14.37
CA GLY A 8 3.76 37.64 13.58
C GLY A 8 5.08 38.28 14.00
N SER A 9 6.04 38.35 13.06
CA SER A 9 6.30 39.60 12.32
C SER A 9 7.53 39.46 11.42
N LEU A 10 7.36 39.87 10.16
CA LEU A 10 8.41 40.10 9.19
C LEU A 10 9.05 41.48 9.43
N ARG A 11 10.38 41.58 9.32
CA ARG A 11 11.07 42.78 8.83
C ARG A 11 12.23 42.35 7.92
N GLY A 12 12.21 42.86 6.70
CA GLY A 12 13.24 42.64 5.70
C GLY A 12 14.43 43.59 5.85
N VAL A 13 15.50 43.28 5.11
CA VAL A 13 16.49 44.24 4.62
C VAL A 13 16.98 43.74 3.26
N GLU A 14 16.95 44.63 2.26
CA GLU A 14 17.46 44.43 0.90
C GLU A 14 18.98 44.66 0.76
N ALA A 15 19.52 43.98 -0.25
CA ALA A 15 20.57 44.38 -1.21
C ALA A 15 22.03 44.58 -0.76
N GLY A 16 22.91 43.82 -1.44
CA GLY A 16 24.36 44.08 -1.50
C GLY A 16 25.11 43.05 -2.35
N ALA A 17 25.17 43.26 -3.67
CA ALA A 17 25.94 42.44 -4.60
C ALA A 17 27.46 42.70 -4.49
N ARG A 18 28.29 41.65 -4.58
CA ARG A 18 29.53 41.60 -5.40
C ARG A 18 30.13 40.19 -5.43
N GLY A 19 30.75 39.86 -6.56
CA GLY A 19 30.99 38.50 -7.01
C GLY A 19 32.17 37.76 -6.38
N HIS A 20 32.03 36.43 -6.37
CA HIS A 20 33.16 35.51 -6.52
C HIS A 20 32.65 34.21 -7.16
N ARG A 21 33.17 33.88 -8.35
CA ARG A 21 32.98 32.58 -9.00
C ARG A 21 34.06 31.61 -8.49
N PRO A 22 33.73 30.37 -8.12
CA PRO A 22 34.67 29.28 -8.18
C PRO A 22 34.37 28.33 -9.35
N ALA A 23 35.43 27.66 -9.76
CA ALA A 23 35.62 26.96 -11.02
C ALA A 23 34.76 25.70 -11.21
N GLY A 24 34.54 25.36 -12.48
CA GLY A 24 33.75 24.21 -12.93
C GLY A 24 34.38 22.84 -12.60
N PRO A 25 33.57 21.78 -12.61
CA PRO A 25 34.04 20.44 -12.28
C PRO A 25 34.84 19.82 -13.45
N ARG A 26 35.94 19.16 -13.08
CA ARG A 26 36.78 18.33 -13.97
C ARG A 26 36.01 17.09 -14.41
N ASP A 27 36.11 16.78 -15.70
CA ASP A 27 35.60 15.57 -16.34
C ASP A 27 36.06 14.28 -15.62
N ARG A 28 35.10 13.40 -15.34
CA ARG A 28 35.31 11.96 -15.13
C ARG A 28 34.32 11.20 -16.03
N PRO A 29 34.73 10.04 -16.58
CA PRO A 29 33.98 9.38 -17.65
C PRO A 29 32.61 8.90 -17.17
N ARG A 30 31.60 9.11 -18.02
CA ARG A 30 30.22 8.63 -17.85
C ARG A 30 30.19 7.12 -18.00
N ASP A 31 30.29 6.40 -16.88
CA ASP A 31 29.81 5.03 -16.82
C ASP A 31 28.29 5.04 -16.94
N ARG A 32 27.79 4.38 -18.00
CA ARG A 32 26.37 4.19 -18.28
C ARG A 32 25.79 3.28 -17.21
N LEU A 33 25.27 3.86 -16.13
CA LEU A 33 24.37 3.17 -15.20
C LEU A 33 23.10 2.77 -15.96
N ARG A 34 22.98 1.47 -16.25
CA ARG A 34 21.73 0.85 -16.69
C ARG A 34 20.66 1.05 -15.61
N PRO A 35 19.37 1.27 -15.95
CA PRO A 35 18.32 1.35 -14.96
C PRO A 35 18.24 0.06 -14.13
N ARG A 36 18.23 0.24 -12.81
CA ARG A 36 18.01 -0.81 -11.81
C ARG A 36 16.64 -1.45 -12.03
N ALA A 37 16.61 -2.78 -11.95
CA ALA A 37 15.38 -3.57 -11.99
C ALA A 37 14.41 -3.12 -10.88
N SER A 38 13.16 -2.92 -11.28
CA SER A 38 12.00 -2.68 -10.41
C SER A 38 11.83 -3.83 -9.40
N LEU A 39 11.34 -3.51 -8.21
CA LEU A 39 10.98 -4.45 -7.13
C LEU A 39 9.75 -5.34 -7.46
N MET A 40 9.31 -5.39 -8.72
CA MET A 40 8.22 -6.23 -9.22
C MET A 40 8.65 -7.69 -9.42
N GLY A 41 8.96 -8.42 -8.35
CA GLY A 41 9.45 -9.79 -8.47
C GLY A 41 9.18 -10.75 -7.31
N ALA A 42 8.51 -10.33 -6.24
CA ALA A 42 8.01 -11.28 -5.24
C ALA A 42 6.61 -11.74 -5.67
N PRO A 43 6.38 -13.02 -5.98
CA PRO A 43 5.03 -13.51 -6.24
C PRO A 43 4.19 -13.34 -4.97
N TYR A 44 3.11 -12.56 -5.08
CA TYR A 44 2.07 -12.51 -4.05
C TYR A 44 1.64 -13.95 -3.74
N THR A 45 1.73 -14.36 -2.49
CA THR A 45 1.43 -15.75 -2.12
C THR A 45 -0.07 -16.01 -2.25
N ALA A 46 -0.47 -17.25 -2.53
CA ALA A 46 -1.89 -17.64 -2.53
C ALA A 46 -2.59 -17.35 -1.19
N GLU A 47 -1.84 -17.19 -0.10
CA GLU A 47 -2.35 -16.77 1.21
C GLU A 47 -2.55 -15.25 1.32
N PHE A 48 -1.68 -14.44 0.72
CA PHE A 48 -1.89 -12.99 0.57
C PHE A 48 -3.21 -12.71 -0.16
N TYR A 49 -3.44 -13.37 -1.30
CA TYR A 49 -4.72 -13.27 -2.01
C TYR A 49 -5.89 -13.77 -1.13
N ARG A 50 -5.79 -14.93 -0.46
CA ARG A 50 -6.88 -15.46 0.37
C ARG A 50 -7.27 -14.58 1.56
N ARG A 51 -6.31 -13.96 2.26
CA ARG A 51 -6.58 -13.07 3.41
C ARG A 51 -7.14 -11.72 2.96
N GLN A 52 -6.62 -11.14 1.88
CA GLN A 52 -7.13 -9.88 1.33
C GLN A 52 -8.53 -10.05 0.70
N CYS A 53 -8.81 -11.21 0.09
CA CYS A 53 -10.11 -11.52 -0.51
C CYS A 53 -11.28 -11.48 0.50
N GLY A 54 -11.06 -11.79 1.79
CA GLY A 54 -12.12 -11.78 2.80
C GLY A 54 -12.68 -10.38 3.07
N GLY A 55 -11.81 -9.45 3.48
CA GLY A 55 -12.17 -8.07 3.78
C GLY A 55 -12.60 -7.29 2.54
N SER A 56 -11.92 -7.50 1.39
CA SER A 56 -12.31 -6.86 0.12
C SER A 56 -13.67 -7.35 -0.38
N ARG A 57 -13.97 -8.66 -0.30
CA ARG A 57 -15.30 -9.16 -0.72
C ARG A 57 -16.42 -8.64 0.18
N GLN A 58 -16.21 -8.64 1.49
CA GLN A 58 -17.22 -8.10 2.42
C GLN A 58 -17.47 -6.62 2.15
N SER A 59 -16.40 -5.83 2.02
CA SER A 59 -16.47 -4.41 1.67
C SER A 59 -17.17 -4.18 0.33
N ALA A 60 -16.81 -4.95 -0.70
CA ALA A 60 -17.43 -4.84 -2.02
C ALA A 60 -18.95 -5.09 -1.96
N ARG A 61 -19.42 -6.09 -1.21
CA ARG A 61 -20.86 -6.37 -1.04
C ARG A 61 -21.63 -5.25 -0.36
N GLU A 62 -20.98 -4.49 0.51
CA GLU A 62 -21.59 -3.32 1.19
C GLU A 62 -21.55 -2.06 0.32
N VAL A 63 -20.46 -1.85 -0.42
CA VAL A 63 -20.20 -0.62 -1.16
C VAL A 63 -20.84 -0.64 -2.56
N VAL A 64 -20.84 -1.78 -3.25
CA VAL A 64 -21.37 -1.91 -4.61
C VAL A 64 -22.85 -1.48 -4.72
N PRO A 65 -23.76 -1.86 -3.80
CA PRO A 65 -25.13 -1.35 -3.83
C PRO A 65 -25.22 0.18 -3.79
N ALA A 66 -24.35 0.85 -3.02
CA ALA A 66 -24.30 2.31 -2.97
C ALA A 66 -23.78 2.91 -4.29
N LEU A 67 -22.77 2.29 -4.91
CA LEU A 67 -22.27 2.69 -6.23
C LEU A 67 -23.35 2.53 -7.32
N ILE A 68 -24.10 1.42 -7.30
CA ILE A 68 -25.22 1.18 -8.22
C ILE A 68 -26.33 2.21 -7.98
N ASP A 69 -26.69 2.50 -6.73
CA ASP A 69 -27.70 3.50 -6.39
C ASP A 69 -27.35 4.91 -6.89
N LEU A 70 -26.08 5.30 -6.75
CA LEU A 70 -25.57 6.61 -7.12
C LEU A 70 -25.38 6.78 -8.63
N VAL A 71 -24.82 5.76 -9.28
CA VAL A 71 -24.30 5.83 -10.65
C VAL A 71 -25.22 5.13 -11.65
N GLY A 72 -25.91 4.05 -11.26
CA GLY A 72 -26.69 3.20 -12.16
C GLY A 72 -25.88 2.67 -13.35
N PRO A 73 -24.69 2.08 -13.15
CA PRO A 73 -23.84 1.64 -14.25
C PRO A 73 -24.41 0.38 -14.90
N ARG A 74 -24.31 0.28 -16.24
CA ARG A 74 -24.59 -0.97 -16.97
C ARG A 74 -23.32 -1.69 -17.37
N SER A 75 -22.19 -0.98 -17.36
CA SER A 75 -20.86 -1.50 -17.65
C SER A 75 -19.84 -0.96 -16.66
N VAL A 76 -18.94 -1.82 -16.19
CA VAL A 76 -17.95 -1.51 -15.16
C VAL A 76 -16.58 -2.01 -15.57
N VAL A 77 -15.56 -1.18 -15.46
CA VAL A 77 -14.16 -1.62 -15.52
C VAL A 77 -13.51 -1.41 -14.17
N ASP A 78 -12.68 -2.35 -13.73
CA ASP A 78 -11.88 -2.26 -12.51
C ASP A 78 -10.40 -2.34 -12.85
N VAL A 79 -9.67 -1.25 -12.60
CA VAL A 79 -8.25 -1.07 -12.96
C VAL A 79 -7.41 -1.24 -11.71
N GLY A 80 -6.59 -2.30 -11.69
CA GLY A 80 -6.02 -2.88 -10.48
C GLY A 80 -6.99 -3.85 -9.80
N CYS A 81 -7.68 -4.69 -10.58
CA CYS A 81 -8.77 -5.53 -10.08
C CYS A 81 -8.30 -6.74 -9.24
N GLY A 82 -7.00 -7.04 -9.21
CA GLY A 82 -6.47 -8.28 -8.69
C GLY A 82 -7.17 -9.48 -9.33
N VAL A 83 -7.80 -10.31 -8.50
CA VAL A 83 -8.58 -11.48 -8.94
C VAL A 83 -10.01 -11.15 -9.38
N GLY A 84 -10.43 -9.88 -9.35
CA GLY A 84 -11.76 -9.44 -9.78
C GLY A 84 -12.84 -9.46 -8.69
N THR A 85 -12.47 -9.45 -7.41
CA THR A 85 -13.40 -9.55 -6.28
C THR A 85 -14.47 -8.44 -6.25
N TRP A 86 -14.11 -7.20 -6.60
CA TRP A 86 -15.09 -6.10 -6.67
C TRP A 86 -16.05 -6.26 -7.84
N LEU A 87 -15.54 -6.69 -8.99
CA LEU A 87 -16.36 -6.99 -10.17
C LEU A 87 -17.32 -8.16 -9.92
N SER A 88 -16.91 -9.18 -9.15
CA SER A 88 -17.80 -10.29 -8.80
C SER A 88 -19.03 -9.79 -8.02
N ALA A 89 -18.87 -8.80 -7.12
CA ALA A 89 -19.98 -8.19 -6.39
C ALA A 89 -20.90 -7.36 -7.30
N PHE A 90 -20.37 -6.72 -8.35
CA PHE A 90 -21.19 -6.08 -9.39
C PHE A 90 -22.00 -7.11 -10.19
N VAL A 91 -21.38 -8.24 -10.55
CA VAL A 91 -22.06 -9.36 -11.23
C VAL A 91 -23.16 -9.95 -10.35
N GLU A 92 -22.90 -10.19 -9.07
CA GLU A 92 -23.91 -10.61 -8.07
C GLU A 92 -25.09 -9.61 -7.99
N SER A 93 -24.83 -8.32 -8.22
CA SER A 93 -25.82 -7.24 -8.21
C SER A 93 -26.48 -6.98 -9.57
N GLY A 94 -26.22 -7.82 -10.58
CA GLY A 94 -26.87 -7.79 -11.90
C GLY A 94 -26.14 -7.00 -12.99
N VAL A 95 -24.96 -6.44 -12.72
CA VAL A 95 -24.14 -5.75 -13.73
C VAL A 95 -23.15 -6.74 -14.35
N THR A 96 -23.43 -7.20 -15.57
CA THR A 96 -22.70 -8.33 -16.19
C THR A 96 -21.68 -7.91 -17.26
N ASP A 97 -21.75 -6.68 -17.79
CA ASP A 97 -20.71 -6.13 -18.68
C ASP A 97 -19.55 -5.58 -17.84
N VAL A 98 -18.66 -6.48 -17.44
CA VAL A 98 -17.51 -6.19 -16.57
C VAL A 98 -16.19 -6.41 -17.30
N CYS A 99 -15.17 -5.62 -16.94
CA CYS A 99 -13.80 -5.78 -17.41
C CYS A 99 -12.81 -5.56 -16.26
N GLY A 100 -12.00 -6.55 -15.93
CA GLY A 100 -10.90 -6.42 -14.97
C GLY A 100 -9.58 -6.14 -15.70
N VAL A 101 -8.77 -5.23 -15.17
CA VAL A 101 -7.42 -4.95 -15.64
C VAL A 101 -6.45 -5.07 -14.47
N ASP A 102 -5.43 -5.90 -14.61
CA ASP A 102 -4.32 -5.99 -13.65
C ASP A 102 -3.07 -6.53 -14.38
N GLY A 103 -1.95 -6.71 -13.69
CA GLY A 103 -0.74 -7.24 -14.31
C GLY A 103 -0.81 -8.73 -14.66
N ASP A 104 0.08 -9.16 -15.55
CA ASP A 104 0.19 -10.56 -16.01
C ASP A 104 0.59 -11.55 -14.89
N TRP A 105 0.92 -11.06 -13.71
CA TRP A 105 1.23 -11.86 -12.52
C TRP A 105 -0.01 -12.46 -11.85
N VAL A 106 -1.23 -11.99 -12.16
CA VAL A 106 -2.45 -12.55 -11.60
C VAL A 106 -2.67 -13.97 -12.12
N ASP A 107 -2.77 -14.94 -11.21
CA ASP A 107 -3.05 -16.32 -11.55
C ASP A 107 -4.47 -16.47 -12.12
N PRO A 108 -4.63 -16.88 -13.40
CA PRO A 108 -5.93 -17.08 -14.01
C PRO A 108 -6.85 -18.05 -13.25
N ALA A 109 -6.29 -19.00 -12.50
CA ALA A 109 -7.06 -19.99 -11.75
C ALA A 109 -7.75 -19.39 -10.49
N LEU A 110 -7.31 -18.22 -10.04
CA LEU A 110 -7.87 -17.52 -8.89
C LEU A 110 -8.93 -16.47 -9.27
N LEU A 111 -9.13 -16.23 -10.58
CA LEU A 111 -10.07 -15.22 -11.05
C LEU A 111 -11.51 -15.51 -10.60
N GLU A 112 -12.16 -14.49 -10.08
CA GLU A 112 -13.57 -14.49 -9.68
C GLU A 112 -14.52 -13.97 -10.76
N ILE A 113 -13.95 -13.62 -11.91
CA ILE A 113 -14.64 -13.17 -13.11
C ILE A 113 -14.25 -14.09 -14.28
N PRO A 114 -15.05 -14.14 -15.36
CA PRO A 114 -14.67 -14.91 -16.55
C PRO A 114 -13.30 -14.46 -17.07
N ARG A 115 -12.43 -15.40 -17.44
CA ARG A 115 -11.09 -15.08 -17.99
C ARG A 115 -11.15 -14.15 -19.20
N SER A 116 -12.22 -14.24 -20.00
CA SER A 116 -12.49 -13.37 -21.15
C SER A 116 -12.78 -11.91 -20.78
N ALA A 117 -13.10 -11.65 -19.51
CA ALA A 117 -13.32 -10.31 -18.97
C ALA A 117 -12.07 -9.75 -18.29
N PHE A 118 -10.92 -10.43 -18.33
CA PHE A 118 -9.66 -9.97 -17.72
C PHE A 118 -8.61 -9.60 -18.77
N VAL A 119 -7.98 -8.44 -18.59
CA VAL A 119 -6.90 -7.92 -19.44
C VAL A 119 -5.64 -7.70 -18.60
N GLY A 120 -4.53 -8.32 -19.04
CA GLY A 120 -3.21 -8.07 -18.49
C GLY A 120 -2.64 -6.73 -18.97
N ALA A 121 -2.22 -5.85 -18.07
CA ALA A 121 -1.61 -4.56 -18.42
C ALA A 121 -0.65 -4.03 -17.34
N ASP A 122 0.40 -3.34 -17.79
CA ASP A 122 1.27 -2.53 -16.94
C ASP A 122 0.61 -1.16 -16.69
N LEU A 123 0.08 -0.96 -15.48
CA LEU A 123 -0.64 0.26 -15.09
C LEU A 123 0.24 1.51 -15.01
N THR A 124 1.57 1.38 -15.14
CA THR A 124 2.48 2.53 -15.26
C THR A 124 2.52 3.11 -16.68
N ARG A 125 1.88 2.44 -17.65
CA ARG A 125 1.83 2.81 -19.06
C ARG A 125 0.42 3.21 -19.48
N PRO A 126 0.25 3.96 -20.59
CA PRO A 126 -1.08 4.28 -21.10
C PRO A 126 -1.91 3.02 -21.37
N LEU A 127 -3.14 2.99 -20.85
CA LEU A 127 -4.09 1.90 -21.02
C LEU A 127 -5.18 2.29 -22.02
N ALA A 128 -5.39 1.45 -23.03
CA ALA A 128 -6.46 1.63 -24.02
C ALA A 128 -7.20 0.31 -24.23
N LEU A 129 -8.51 0.30 -23.91
CA LEU A 129 -9.37 -0.88 -24.07
C LEU A 129 -10.27 -0.80 -25.33
N GLY A 130 -10.17 0.27 -26.12
CA GLY A 130 -10.97 0.47 -27.33
C GLY A 130 -12.47 0.74 -27.07
N ARG A 131 -12.87 0.92 -25.82
CA ARG A 131 -14.24 1.24 -25.39
C ARG A 131 -14.23 2.02 -24.08
N SER A 132 -15.37 2.62 -23.76
CA SER A 132 -15.66 3.24 -22.47
C SER A 132 -16.69 2.44 -21.66
N PHE A 133 -16.74 2.71 -20.36
CA PHE A 133 -17.60 2.10 -19.35
C PHE A 133 -18.42 3.17 -18.63
N ASP A 134 -19.56 2.79 -18.05
CA ASP A 134 -20.40 3.71 -17.28
C ASP A 134 -19.78 4.08 -15.93
N LEU A 135 -18.96 3.18 -15.37
CA LEU A 135 -18.21 3.35 -14.14
C LEU A 135 -16.81 2.70 -14.26
N VAL A 136 -15.79 3.44 -13.86
CA VAL A 136 -14.40 2.98 -13.73
C VAL A 136 -14.08 2.83 -12.24
N LEU A 137 -13.52 1.70 -11.82
CA LEU A 137 -12.98 1.49 -10.48
C LEU A 137 -11.46 1.51 -10.52
N SER A 138 -10.87 2.00 -9.43
CA SER A 138 -9.46 1.83 -9.09
C SER A 138 -9.34 2.05 -7.58
N LEU A 139 -9.29 0.97 -6.81
CA LEU A 139 -9.43 1.02 -5.34
C LEU A 139 -8.19 0.44 -4.66
N GLU A 140 -7.42 1.27 -3.95
CA GLU A 140 -6.14 0.94 -3.29
C GLU A 140 -5.10 0.38 -4.29
N VAL A 141 -4.86 1.15 -5.35
CA VAL A 141 -3.96 0.79 -6.47
C VAL A 141 -2.88 1.84 -6.68
N ALA A 142 -3.27 3.12 -6.73
CA ALA A 142 -2.41 4.19 -7.21
C ALA A 142 -1.19 4.48 -6.29
N GLU A 143 -1.27 4.11 -5.02
CA GLU A 143 -0.21 4.19 -4.02
C GLU A 143 0.94 3.21 -4.28
N HIS A 144 0.69 2.14 -5.03
CA HIS A 144 1.70 1.18 -5.45
C HIS A 144 2.46 1.63 -6.72
N LEU A 145 1.91 2.62 -7.43
CA LEU A 145 2.52 3.16 -8.63
C LEU A 145 3.50 4.29 -8.27
N PRO A 146 4.66 4.40 -8.95
CA PRO A 146 5.56 5.51 -8.70
C PRO A 146 4.88 6.85 -9.02
N ALA A 147 5.18 7.90 -8.27
CA ALA A 147 4.59 9.23 -8.46
C ALA A 147 4.74 9.77 -9.90
N SER A 148 5.79 9.35 -10.63
CA SER A 148 6.01 9.70 -12.04
C SER A 148 4.98 9.10 -13.00
N ALA A 149 4.27 8.05 -12.60
CA ALA A 149 3.21 7.42 -13.39
C ALA A 149 1.80 7.98 -13.08
N ALA A 150 1.66 8.81 -12.04
CA ALA A 150 0.35 9.27 -11.56
C ALA A 150 -0.48 9.95 -12.65
N ASP A 151 0.12 10.83 -13.46
CA ASP A 151 -0.62 11.52 -14.53
C ASP A 151 -1.05 10.55 -15.64
N THR A 152 -0.16 9.65 -16.07
CA THR A 152 -0.47 8.60 -17.07
C THR A 152 -1.57 7.65 -16.57
N PHE A 153 -1.57 7.34 -15.28
CA PHE A 153 -2.59 6.50 -14.67
C PHE A 153 -3.96 7.21 -14.66
N VAL A 154 -4.01 8.47 -14.21
CA VAL A 154 -5.26 9.24 -14.22
C VAL A 154 -5.75 9.52 -15.64
N ASP A 155 -4.86 9.73 -16.62
CA ASP A 155 -5.21 9.79 -18.05
C ASP A 155 -5.92 8.53 -18.53
N SER A 156 -5.40 7.38 -18.13
CA SER A 156 -5.97 6.07 -18.46
C SER A 156 -7.38 5.93 -17.87
N LEU A 157 -7.56 6.22 -16.58
CA LEU A 157 -8.88 6.15 -15.94
C LEU A 157 -9.89 7.12 -16.56
N ALA A 158 -9.46 8.36 -16.86
CA ALA A 158 -10.31 9.39 -17.45
C ALA A 158 -10.78 9.05 -18.87
N GLN A 159 -9.99 8.30 -19.64
CA GLN A 159 -10.38 7.84 -20.98
C GLN A 159 -11.40 6.71 -20.93
N LEU A 160 -11.43 5.94 -19.83
CA LEU A 160 -12.26 4.74 -19.71
C LEU A 160 -13.72 5.03 -19.31
N GLY A 161 -14.05 6.19 -18.76
CA GLY A 161 -15.46 6.46 -18.43
C GLY A 161 -15.73 7.82 -17.79
N PRO A 162 -16.98 8.29 -17.79
CA PRO A 162 -17.36 9.61 -17.29
C PRO A 162 -17.46 9.68 -15.75
N VAL A 163 -17.44 8.53 -15.07
CA VAL A 163 -17.46 8.42 -13.60
C VAL A 163 -16.39 7.43 -13.16
N VAL A 164 -15.57 7.83 -12.20
CA VAL A 164 -14.50 7.01 -11.60
C VAL A 164 -14.75 6.89 -10.10
N ALA A 165 -14.88 5.68 -9.59
CA ALA A 165 -14.77 5.37 -8.16
C ALA A 165 -13.31 5.07 -7.85
N PHE A 166 -12.69 5.92 -7.04
CA PHE A 166 -11.24 5.91 -6.84
C PHE A 166 -10.92 5.94 -5.35
N SER A 167 -9.97 5.10 -4.94
CA SER A 167 -9.35 5.15 -3.62
C SER A 167 -7.85 4.88 -3.73
N ALA A 168 -7.08 5.55 -2.88
CA ALA A 168 -5.64 5.35 -2.75
C ALA A 168 -5.21 5.76 -1.35
N ALA A 169 -4.21 5.06 -0.81
CA ALA A 169 -3.68 5.30 0.52
C ALA A 169 -3.22 6.76 0.75
N VAL A 170 -3.63 7.31 1.90
CA VAL A 170 -3.12 8.60 2.41
C VAL A 170 -1.76 8.43 3.09
N PRO A 171 -0.96 9.50 3.27
CA PRO A 171 0.35 9.39 3.91
C PRO A 171 0.29 8.73 5.28
N GLN A 172 1.21 7.78 5.52
CA GLN A 172 1.33 6.98 6.74
C GLN A 172 0.22 5.95 6.96
N GLN A 173 -0.69 5.74 6.01
CA GLN A 173 -1.60 4.61 6.04
C GLN A 173 -0.82 3.29 6.08
N GLY A 174 0.29 3.22 5.34
CA GLY A 174 1.14 2.04 5.25
C GLY A 174 0.49 0.93 4.43
N GLY A 175 1.28 -0.11 4.15
CA GLY A 175 0.90 -1.24 3.33
C GLY A 175 2.10 -1.72 2.51
N LEU A 176 2.09 -3.00 2.13
CA LEU A 176 3.21 -3.60 1.42
C LEU A 176 3.34 -2.98 0.02
N GLY A 177 4.48 -2.37 -0.27
CA GLY A 177 4.76 -1.82 -1.60
C GLY A 177 4.11 -0.46 -1.87
N HIS A 178 3.64 0.25 -0.84
CA HIS A 178 3.21 1.63 -0.97
C HIS A 178 4.43 2.53 -1.21
N VAL A 179 4.45 3.22 -2.35
CA VAL A 179 5.54 4.11 -2.77
C VAL A 179 5.07 5.54 -3.10
N ASN A 180 3.75 5.74 -3.18
CA ASN A 180 3.13 7.01 -3.55
C ASN A 180 1.83 7.26 -2.77
N GLU A 181 1.90 7.18 -1.45
CA GLU A 181 0.79 7.60 -0.57
C GLU A 181 0.59 9.11 -0.68
N GLN A 182 -0.65 9.54 -0.95
CA GLN A 182 -0.96 10.94 -1.26
C GLN A 182 -2.32 11.34 -0.68
N TRP A 183 -2.45 12.61 -0.30
CA TRP A 183 -3.73 13.15 0.13
C TRP A 183 -4.75 13.13 -1.01
N PRO A 184 -6.06 12.99 -0.73
CA PRO A 184 -7.10 12.95 -1.77
C PRO A 184 -7.07 14.14 -2.73
N GLU A 185 -6.66 15.33 -2.27
CA GLU A 185 -6.50 16.54 -3.07
C GLU A 185 -5.48 16.37 -4.20
N TYR A 186 -4.38 15.63 -3.97
CA TYR A 186 -3.38 15.34 -5.01
C TYR A 186 -4.00 14.61 -6.21
N TRP A 187 -4.92 13.68 -5.94
CA TRP A 187 -5.65 12.94 -6.97
C TRP A 187 -6.78 13.78 -7.55
N ALA A 188 -7.50 14.54 -6.72
CA ALA A 188 -8.56 15.42 -7.15
C ALA A 188 -8.09 16.49 -8.14
N ASP A 189 -6.93 17.12 -7.90
CA ASP A 189 -6.33 18.10 -8.80
C ASP A 189 -6.05 17.48 -10.19
N ARG A 190 -5.59 16.22 -10.22
CA ARG A 190 -5.32 15.50 -11.48
C ARG A 190 -6.59 15.15 -12.24
N PHE A 191 -7.62 14.70 -11.54
CA PHE A 191 -8.94 14.47 -12.13
C PHE A 191 -9.55 15.79 -12.62
N GLN A 192 -9.42 16.87 -11.86
CA GLN A 192 -9.88 18.20 -12.23
C GLN A 192 -9.21 18.73 -13.50
N ALA A 193 -7.89 18.50 -13.66
CA ALA A 193 -7.17 18.82 -14.90
C ALA A 193 -7.73 18.09 -16.14
N ARG A 194 -8.50 17.01 -15.95
CA ARG A 194 -9.16 16.21 -16.99
C ARG A 194 -10.68 16.45 -17.05
N GLY A 195 -11.17 17.50 -16.41
CA GLY A 195 -12.57 17.92 -16.45
C GLY A 195 -13.49 17.14 -15.51
N TYR A 196 -12.97 16.49 -14.48
CA TYR A 196 -13.78 15.83 -13.45
C TYR A 196 -13.96 16.74 -12.23
N VAL A 197 -15.03 16.50 -11.48
CA VAL A 197 -15.22 17.06 -10.14
C VAL A 197 -15.27 15.94 -9.11
N ALA A 198 -14.67 16.17 -7.94
CA ALA A 198 -14.77 15.25 -6.81
C ALA A 198 -16.16 15.32 -6.17
N VAL A 199 -16.72 14.15 -5.87
CA VAL A 199 -18.03 13.97 -5.24
C VAL A 199 -17.88 13.00 -4.08
N ASP A 200 -17.88 13.52 -2.85
CA ASP A 200 -17.83 12.70 -1.64
C ASP A 200 -19.20 12.10 -1.29
N ALA A 201 -19.66 11.20 -2.16
CA ALA A 201 -20.99 10.59 -2.10
C ALA A 201 -21.02 9.25 -1.35
N VAL A 202 -19.88 8.56 -1.30
CA VAL A 202 -19.79 7.18 -0.80
C VAL A 202 -19.40 7.14 0.66
N ARG A 203 -18.33 7.85 1.07
CA ARG A 203 -17.84 7.83 2.46
C ARG A 203 -18.93 8.12 3.49
N PRO A 204 -19.82 9.13 3.32
CA PRO A 204 -20.89 9.38 4.29
C PRO A 204 -21.86 8.20 4.50
N ARG A 205 -21.95 7.27 3.54
CA ARG A 205 -22.82 6.08 3.61
C ARG A 205 -22.15 4.89 4.29
N ILE A 206 -20.82 4.83 4.28
CA ILE A 206 -20.04 3.67 4.73
C ILE A 206 -19.11 3.97 5.91
N TRP A 207 -18.97 5.23 6.32
CA TRP A 207 -17.99 5.67 7.32
C TRP A 207 -18.06 4.90 8.64
N THR A 208 -19.25 4.58 9.12
CA THR A 208 -19.44 3.84 10.38
C THR A 208 -19.80 2.38 10.16
N ASN A 209 -19.73 1.87 8.93
CA ASN A 209 -20.05 0.48 8.61
C ASN A 209 -18.84 -0.41 8.89
N GLU A 210 -18.86 -1.11 10.03
CA GLU A 210 -17.77 -1.99 10.46
C GLU A 210 -17.55 -3.21 9.55
N ARG A 211 -18.49 -3.50 8.64
CA ARG A 211 -18.34 -4.53 7.59
C ARG A 211 -17.51 -4.06 6.39
N VAL A 212 -17.17 -2.77 6.34
CA VAL A 212 -16.31 -2.18 5.32
C VAL A 212 -14.95 -1.91 5.95
N GLU A 213 -13.88 -2.32 5.27
CA GLU A 213 -12.54 -2.01 5.72
C GLU A 213 -12.34 -0.49 5.78
N TRP A 214 -11.74 -0.02 6.86
CA TRP A 214 -11.71 1.40 7.19
C TRP A 214 -11.00 2.23 6.11
N PHE A 215 -10.01 1.66 5.40
CA PHE A 215 -9.29 2.34 4.34
C PHE A 215 -10.19 2.60 3.13
N TYR A 216 -11.11 1.68 2.76
CA TYR A 216 -12.12 1.97 1.74
C TYR A 216 -13.10 3.05 2.22
N ALA A 217 -13.54 2.99 3.48
CA ALA A 217 -14.42 4.01 4.05
C ALA A 217 -13.78 5.40 4.08
N GLN A 218 -12.45 5.46 4.23
CA GLN A 218 -11.68 6.70 4.26
C GLN A 218 -11.38 7.28 2.87
N ASN A 219 -10.98 6.42 1.94
CA ASN A 219 -10.28 6.85 0.72
C ASN A 219 -11.21 6.92 -0.50
N LEU A 220 -12.35 6.21 -0.48
CA LEU A 220 -13.20 6.05 -1.67
C LEU A 220 -14.00 7.31 -1.98
N LEU A 221 -13.64 7.97 -3.08
CA LEU A 221 -14.34 9.12 -3.66
C LEU A 221 -14.88 8.80 -5.05
N LEU A 222 -15.90 9.53 -5.48
CA LEU A 222 -16.32 9.53 -6.88
C LEU A 222 -15.76 10.77 -7.58
N PHE A 223 -15.24 10.59 -8.78
CA PHE A 223 -14.89 11.66 -9.69
C PHE A 223 -15.82 11.57 -10.89
N ALA A 224 -16.52 12.65 -11.23
CA ALA A 224 -17.49 12.64 -12.32
C ALA A 224 -17.30 13.85 -13.24
N ARG A 225 -17.47 13.65 -14.55
CA ARG A 225 -17.54 14.77 -15.50
C ARG A 225 -18.83 15.57 -15.28
N PRO A 226 -18.81 16.92 -15.23
CA PRO A 226 -20.01 17.72 -14.97
C PRO A 226 -21.22 17.38 -15.86
N GLU A 227 -20.99 16.99 -17.12
CA GLU A 227 -22.04 16.68 -18.09
C GLU A 227 -22.85 15.43 -17.71
N ILE A 228 -22.22 14.45 -17.03
CA ILE A 228 -22.92 13.23 -16.61
C ILE A 228 -23.82 13.47 -15.39
N LEU A 229 -23.51 14.48 -14.57
CA LEU A 229 -24.27 14.80 -13.36
C LEU A 229 -25.71 15.24 -13.68
N ALA A 230 -25.94 15.86 -14.83
CA ALA A 230 -27.30 16.19 -15.29
C ALA A 230 -28.19 14.95 -15.45
N HIS A 231 -27.59 13.81 -15.80
CA HIS A 231 -28.26 12.54 -16.07
C HIS A 231 -28.23 11.59 -14.86
N ARG A 232 -27.59 12.01 -13.75
CA ARG A 232 -27.40 11.21 -12.52
C ARG A 232 -27.84 12.04 -11.30
N PRO A 233 -29.17 12.23 -11.10
CA PRO A 233 -29.69 13.18 -10.11
C PRO A 233 -29.28 12.85 -8.67
N ARG A 234 -29.14 11.56 -8.32
CA ARG A 234 -28.66 11.12 -7.00
C ARG A 234 -27.21 11.56 -6.77
N LEU A 235 -26.32 11.28 -7.71
CA LEU A 235 -24.93 11.72 -7.63
C LEU A 235 -24.79 13.25 -7.60
N ARG A 236 -25.57 13.96 -8.43
CA ARG A 236 -25.61 15.43 -8.42
C ARG A 236 -26.06 16.01 -7.08
N ALA A 237 -27.02 15.38 -6.41
CA ALA A 237 -27.47 15.82 -5.10
C ALA A 237 -26.36 15.69 -4.05
N GLU A 238 -25.55 14.62 -4.10
CA GLU A 238 -24.42 14.45 -3.19
C GLU A 238 -23.31 15.47 -3.43
N LEU A 239 -23.06 15.91 -4.67
CA LEU A 239 -22.11 17.00 -4.95
C LEU A 239 -22.48 18.28 -4.17
N GLY A 240 -23.77 18.63 -4.14
CA GLY A 240 -24.24 19.78 -3.37
C GLY A 240 -24.08 19.61 -1.86
N ARG A 241 -24.31 18.39 -1.34
CA ARG A 241 -24.17 18.08 0.11
C ARG A 241 -22.72 18.00 0.58
N ALA A 242 -21.82 17.59 -0.32
CA ALA A 242 -20.39 17.48 -0.06
C ALA A 242 -19.66 18.83 -0.19
N ALA A 243 -20.30 19.84 -0.78
CA ALA A 243 -19.69 21.15 -0.99
C ALA A 243 -19.12 21.74 0.32
N GLY A 244 -17.83 22.10 0.29
CA GLY A 244 -17.13 22.69 1.44
C GLY A 244 -16.61 21.70 2.48
N ARG A 245 -16.85 20.38 2.32
CA ARG A 245 -16.23 19.37 3.19
C ARG A 245 -14.77 19.13 2.78
N PRO A 246 -13.84 18.93 3.73
CA PRO A 246 -12.48 18.54 3.40
C PRO A 246 -12.45 17.14 2.77
N LEU A 247 -11.60 16.94 1.75
CA LEU A 247 -11.40 15.61 1.17
C LEU A 247 -10.43 14.81 2.04
N ALA A 248 -9.35 15.44 2.53
CA ALA A 248 -8.45 14.88 3.53
C ALA A 248 -9.18 14.71 4.88
N VAL A 249 -9.57 13.47 5.17
CA VAL A 249 -10.11 13.05 6.47
C VAL A 249 -9.42 11.74 6.89
N VAL A 250 -9.21 11.58 8.18
CA VAL A 250 -8.62 10.37 8.76
C VAL A 250 -9.68 9.60 9.52
N HIS A 251 -9.81 8.31 9.23
CA HIS A 251 -10.77 7.43 9.87
C HIS A 251 -10.29 7.08 11.30
N PRO A 252 -11.15 7.16 12.33
CA PRO A 252 -10.76 6.89 13.72
C PRO A 252 -10.12 5.52 13.93
N ARG A 253 -10.67 4.46 13.29
CA ARG A 253 -10.10 3.10 13.34
C ARG A 253 -8.65 3.06 12.82
N GLY A 254 -8.38 3.62 11.63
CA GLY A 254 -7.03 3.68 11.09
C GLY A 254 -6.07 4.51 11.95
N HIS A 255 -6.55 5.63 12.53
CA HIS A 255 -5.74 6.43 13.45
C HIS A 255 -5.35 5.67 14.72
N LEU A 256 -6.30 4.94 15.32
CA LEU A 256 -6.04 4.13 16.51
C LEU A 256 -5.12 2.95 16.19
N GLU A 257 -5.34 2.24 15.07
CA GLU A 257 -4.46 1.16 14.59
C GLU A 257 -3.01 1.66 14.38
N LEU A 258 -2.84 2.88 13.85
CA LEU A 258 -1.51 3.50 13.70
C LEU A 258 -0.84 3.77 15.06
N LEU A 259 -1.58 4.29 16.04
CA LEU A 259 -1.06 4.54 17.39
C LEU A 259 -0.69 3.24 18.10
N GLU A 260 -1.56 2.22 18.03
CA GLU A 260 -1.30 0.90 18.59
C GLU A 260 -0.06 0.26 17.96
N ARG A 261 0.07 0.33 16.62
CA ARG A 261 1.27 -0.15 15.92
C ARG A 261 2.53 0.58 16.38
N ARG A 262 2.46 1.91 16.56
CA ARG A 262 3.59 2.70 17.04
C ARG A 262 3.99 2.30 18.46
N ASP A 263 3.03 2.17 19.37
CA ASP A 263 3.32 1.82 20.75
C ASP A 263 3.87 0.38 20.85
N ARG A 264 3.36 -0.53 20.01
CA ARG A 264 3.91 -1.89 19.86
C ARG A 264 5.35 -1.89 19.35
N LEU A 265 5.68 -1.05 18.37
CA LEU A 265 7.05 -0.86 17.87
C LEU A 265 7.99 -0.38 18.98
N LEU A 266 7.58 0.63 19.76
CA LEU A 266 8.40 1.19 20.84
C LEU A 266 8.69 0.14 21.93
N GLN A 267 7.68 -0.63 22.34
CA GLN A 267 7.86 -1.71 23.31
C GLN A 267 8.76 -2.83 22.78
N ALA A 268 8.64 -3.17 21.49
CA ALA A 268 9.51 -4.16 20.86
C ALA A 268 10.98 -3.71 20.82
N ILE A 269 11.24 -2.42 20.59
CA ILE A 269 12.58 -1.84 20.65
C ILE A 269 13.17 -2.01 22.05
N GLU A 270 12.42 -1.65 23.11
CA GLU A 270 12.86 -1.81 24.50
C GLU A 270 13.12 -3.27 24.90
N GLU A 271 12.35 -4.19 24.34
CA GLU A 271 12.53 -5.64 24.52
C GLU A 271 13.80 -6.15 23.86
N ILE A 272 14.08 -5.73 22.63
CA ILE A 272 15.32 -6.07 21.91
C ILE A 272 16.53 -5.48 22.64
N ASP A 273 16.45 -4.23 23.10
CA ASP A 273 17.58 -3.58 23.80
C ASP A 273 17.92 -4.24 25.14
N ARG A 274 16.94 -4.86 25.81
CA ARG A 274 17.18 -5.67 27.02
C ARG A 274 17.76 -7.04 26.70
N ALA A 275 17.39 -7.64 25.57
CA ALA A 275 17.80 -9.01 25.23
C ALA A 275 19.12 -9.08 24.43
N VAL A 276 19.42 -8.06 23.63
CA VAL A 276 20.57 -8.02 22.73
C VAL A 276 21.55 -6.94 23.19
N PRO A 277 22.84 -7.26 23.44
CA PRO A 277 23.83 -6.27 23.87
C PRO A 277 23.92 -5.07 22.93
N ALA A 278 24.12 -3.87 23.48
CA ALA A 278 24.14 -2.63 22.71
C ALA A 278 25.16 -2.67 21.55
N GLY A 279 24.75 -2.20 20.37
CA GLY A 279 25.60 -2.13 19.17
C GLY A 279 25.79 -3.46 18.42
N GLU A 280 25.38 -4.60 18.99
CA GLU A 280 25.45 -5.89 18.29
C GLU A 280 24.53 -5.90 17.06
N PRO A 281 25.03 -6.38 15.90
CA PRO A 281 24.18 -6.58 14.73
C PRO A 281 23.21 -7.74 14.95
N LEU A 282 22.04 -7.65 14.32
CA LEU A 282 21.02 -8.69 14.39
C LEU A 282 20.44 -9.02 13.03
N ILE A 283 19.94 -10.24 12.92
CA ILE A 283 19.10 -10.72 11.83
C ILE A 283 17.65 -10.42 12.23
N LEU A 284 16.90 -9.75 11.36
CA LEU A 284 15.50 -9.41 11.60
C LEU A 284 14.58 -10.16 10.63
N VAL A 285 13.65 -10.93 11.19
CA VAL A 285 12.55 -11.58 10.48
C VAL A 285 11.28 -10.79 10.76
N ASP A 286 10.94 -9.86 9.87
CA ASP A 286 9.79 -8.95 10.01
C ASP A 286 9.04 -8.70 8.70
N GLN A 287 9.42 -9.39 7.61
CA GLN A 287 8.91 -9.17 6.26
C GLN A 287 9.10 -7.74 5.72
N ALA A 288 10.10 -7.00 6.22
CA ALA A 288 10.32 -5.58 5.95
C ALA A 288 9.18 -4.66 6.43
N GLU A 289 8.34 -5.11 7.37
CA GLU A 289 7.21 -4.33 7.89
C GLU A 289 7.56 -3.49 9.12
N CYS A 290 8.63 -3.81 9.84
CA CYS A 290 8.98 -3.20 11.11
C CYS A 290 10.24 -2.32 11.04
N GLY A 291 10.68 -1.87 9.85
CA GLY A 291 12.02 -1.36 9.50
C GLY A 291 12.77 -0.36 10.43
N THR A 292 12.18 0.08 11.54
CA THR A 292 12.79 0.87 12.62
C THR A 292 13.01 0.10 13.94
N LEU A 293 12.74 -1.22 14.00
CA LEU A 293 12.70 -2.03 15.23
C LEU A 293 14.02 -2.10 16.05
N ALA A 294 15.14 -1.66 15.48
CA ALA A 294 16.45 -1.76 16.13
C ALA A 294 17.33 -0.54 15.80
N PRO A 295 16.93 0.68 16.26
CA PRO A 295 17.63 1.90 15.92
C PRO A 295 19.08 1.87 16.44
N GLY A 296 20.02 2.40 15.65
CA GLY A 296 21.45 2.44 16.02
C GLY A 296 22.20 1.11 15.91
N ARG A 297 21.53 0.03 15.46
CA ARG A 297 22.14 -1.28 15.21
C ARG A 297 22.23 -1.55 13.71
N ARG A 298 23.19 -2.39 13.30
CA ARG A 298 23.18 -2.96 11.94
C ARG A 298 22.14 -4.08 11.90
N VAL A 299 21.07 -3.87 11.15
CA VAL A 299 20.00 -4.86 10.92
C VAL A 299 20.22 -5.54 9.58
N VAL A 300 20.16 -6.87 9.56
CA VAL A 300 20.21 -7.68 8.34
C VAL A 300 18.84 -8.34 8.16
N PRO A 301 18.12 -8.10 7.05
CA PRO A 301 16.81 -8.71 6.84
C PRO A 301 16.93 -10.23 6.63
N PHE A 302 15.82 -10.95 6.76
CA PHE A 302 15.77 -12.40 6.53
C PHE A 302 14.53 -12.76 5.69
N LEU A 303 14.66 -13.30 4.47
CA LEU A 303 15.87 -13.58 3.69
C LEU A 303 16.52 -12.31 3.11
N GLU A 304 17.85 -12.30 2.94
CA GLU A 304 18.60 -11.16 2.42
C GLU A 304 19.22 -11.41 1.04
N ARG A 305 19.10 -10.43 0.14
CA ARG A 305 19.86 -10.33 -1.11
C ARG A 305 20.25 -8.88 -1.36
N ASP A 306 21.55 -8.62 -1.54
CA ASP A 306 22.13 -7.29 -1.77
C ASP A 306 21.73 -6.24 -0.70
N GLY A 307 21.63 -6.67 0.55
CA GLY A 307 21.26 -5.88 1.71
C GLY A 307 19.77 -5.60 1.85
N ARG A 308 18.91 -6.27 1.06
CA ARG A 308 17.46 -6.07 1.05
C ARG A 308 16.71 -7.36 1.30
N TYR A 309 15.52 -7.24 1.89
CA TYR A 309 14.59 -8.35 2.02
C TYR A 309 14.23 -8.91 0.63
N TRP A 310 14.29 -10.24 0.48
CA TRP A 310 14.08 -10.94 -0.79
C TRP A 310 12.86 -11.88 -0.79
N GLY A 311 11.90 -11.62 0.10
CA GLY A 311 10.71 -12.47 0.24
C GLY A 311 10.93 -13.68 1.16
N PRO A 312 9.88 -14.49 1.36
CA PRO A 312 9.94 -15.67 2.21
C PRO A 312 10.76 -16.79 1.55
N PRO A 313 11.34 -17.71 2.34
CA PRO A 313 12.02 -18.89 1.83
C PRO A 313 11.05 -19.82 1.11
N ALA A 314 11.58 -20.60 0.17
CA ALA A 314 10.78 -21.59 -0.55
C ALA A 314 10.33 -22.74 0.35
N ASP A 315 11.16 -23.12 1.33
CA ASP A 315 10.93 -24.22 2.26
C ASP A 315 11.82 -24.09 3.52
N ASP A 316 11.65 -25.02 4.46
CA ASP A 316 12.47 -25.11 5.68
C ASP A 316 13.98 -25.21 5.39
N ALA A 317 14.37 -25.97 4.36
CA ALA A 317 15.77 -26.19 4.02
C ALA A 317 16.46 -24.91 3.55
N ALA A 318 15.77 -24.10 2.74
CA ALA A 318 16.21 -22.78 2.33
C ALA A 318 16.36 -21.83 3.52
N ALA A 319 15.41 -21.83 4.46
CA ALA A 319 15.50 -21.03 5.68
C ALA A 319 16.71 -21.43 6.55
N ILE A 320 16.92 -22.72 6.77
CA ILE A 320 18.07 -23.25 7.54
C ILE A 320 19.39 -22.90 6.85
N ALA A 321 19.48 -23.06 5.53
CA ALA A 321 20.68 -22.74 4.76
C ALA A 321 21.05 -21.26 4.87
N GLU A 322 20.06 -20.37 4.79
CA GLU A 322 20.27 -18.92 4.94
C GLU A 322 20.71 -18.55 6.36
N LEU A 323 20.06 -19.11 7.39
CA LEU A 323 20.48 -18.89 8.77
C LEU A 323 21.94 -19.31 8.96
N GLY A 324 22.33 -20.45 8.40
CA GLY A 324 23.71 -20.93 8.42
C GLY A 324 24.68 -19.99 7.71
N ARG A 325 24.30 -19.41 6.56
CA ARG A 325 25.10 -18.42 5.83
C ARG A 325 25.33 -17.17 6.68
N LEU A 326 24.25 -16.62 7.25
CA LEU A 326 24.29 -15.41 8.07
C LEU A 326 25.08 -15.62 9.37
N ARG A 327 24.92 -16.78 10.02
CA ARG A 327 25.70 -17.18 11.21
C ARG A 327 27.20 -17.29 10.90
N ARG A 328 27.58 -17.92 9.77
CA ARG A 328 28.99 -17.94 9.30
C ARG A 328 29.53 -16.56 8.95
N GLY A 329 28.65 -15.64 8.57
CA GLY A 329 28.95 -14.21 8.40
C GLY A 329 29.16 -13.44 9.69
N GLY A 330 29.11 -14.09 10.86
CA GLY A 330 29.38 -13.51 12.17
C GLY A 330 28.15 -12.92 12.88
N LEU A 331 26.93 -13.13 12.33
CA LEU A 331 25.71 -12.68 13.00
C LEU A 331 25.30 -13.66 14.09
N ARG A 332 25.06 -13.12 15.28
CA ARG A 332 24.78 -13.90 16.49
C ARG A 332 23.32 -13.86 16.93
N PHE A 333 22.61 -12.75 16.68
CA PHE A 333 21.25 -12.59 17.19
C PHE A 333 20.24 -12.68 16.06
N LEU A 334 19.21 -13.51 16.26
CA LEU A 334 18.06 -13.61 15.36
C LEU A 334 16.82 -13.13 16.11
N VAL A 335 16.09 -12.19 15.50
CA VAL A 335 14.88 -11.60 16.06
C VAL A 335 13.72 -11.85 15.10
N PHE A 336 12.68 -12.53 15.57
CA PHE A 336 11.38 -12.52 14.90
C PHE A 336 10.56 -11.38 15.48
N ALA A 337 9.99 -10.54 14.61
CA ALA A 337 8.96 -9.58 14.99
C ALA A 337 7.58 -10.14 14.70
N TRP A 338 6.55 -9.61 15.38
CA TRP A 338 5.18 -10.10 15.30
C TRP A 338 4.60 -10.30 13.88
N PRO A 339 4.92 -9.49 12.83
CA PRO A 339 4.37 -9.74 11.51
C PRO A 339 4.85 -11.07 10.92
N ALA A 340 5.97 -11.61 11.40
CA ALA A 340 6.57 -12.85 10.93
C ALA A 340 6.31 -14.05 11.86
N PHE A 341 5.49 -13.94 12.92
CA PHE A 341 5.27 -15.06 13.84
C PHE A 341 4.64 -16.29 13.18
N TRP A 342 3.89 -16.12 12.08
CA TRP A 342 3.38 -17.23 11.29
C TRP A 342 4.49 -18.14 10.73
N TRP A 343 5.73 -17.64 10.58
CA TRP A 343 6.87 -18.46 10.15
C TRP A 343 7.11 -19.63 11.09
N LEU A 344 6.81 -19.45 12.39
CA LEU A 344 7.04 -20.45 13.43
C LEU A 344 6.11 -21.66 13.27
N GLU A 345 4.94 -21.45 12.66
CA GLU A 345 3.99 -22.52 12.33
C GLU A 345 4.26 -23.09 10.93
N HIS A 346 4.51 -22.22 9.96
CA HIS A 346 4.68 -22.61 8.56
C HIS A 346 6.01 -23.35 8.30
N TYR A 347 7.12 -22.84 8.83
CA TYR A 347 8.45 -23.44 8.71
C TYR A 347 8.80 -24.23 9.98
N SER A 348 8.02 -25.27 10.24
CA SER A 348 8.15 -26.08 11.45
C SER A 348 9.51 -26.77 11.57
N GLY A 349 10.12 -27.19 10.46
CA GLY A 349 11.46 -27.79 10.45
C GLY A 349 12.55 -26.76 10.77
N PHE A 350 12.40 -25.53 10.28
CA PHE A 350 13.29 -24.42 10.63
C PHE A 350 13.21 -24.08 12.13
N LEU A 351 12.00 -24.03 12.70
CA LEU A 351 11.82 -23.78 14.13
C LEU A 351 12.47 -24.89 14.98
N GLN A 352 12.29 -26.16 14.63
CA GLN A 352 12.93 -27.28 15.31
C GLN A 352 14.47 -27.16 15.27
N HIS A 353 15.02 -26.79 14.11
CA HIS A 353 16.46 -26.55 13.96
C HIS A 353 16.95 -25.41 14.86
N LEU A 354 16.23 -24.28 14.91
CA LEU A 354 16.55 -23.15 15.78
C LEU A 354 16.55 -23.56 17.26
N GLN A 355 15.51 -24.26 17.71
CA GLN A 355 15.40 -24.74 19.09
C GLN A 355 16.51 -25.71 19.48
N ALA A 356 17.00 -26.52 18.54
CA ALA A 356 18.08 -27.47 18.76
C ALA A 356 19.49 -26.82 18.74
N THR A 357 19.66 -25.67 18.09
CA THR A 357 21.00 -25.12 17.76
C THR A 357 21.27 -23.70 18.28
N ALA A 358 20.26 -23.08 18.90
CA ALA A 358 20.32 -21.73 19.46
C ALA A 358 19.58 -21.65 20.79
N ARG A 359 19.95 -20.66 21.62
CA ARG A 359 19.29 -20.40 22.90
C ARG A 359 18.26 -19.29 22.73
N ARG A 360 17.00 -19.54 23.09
CA ARG A 360 15.97 -18.49 23.15
C ARG A 360 16.21 -17.58 24.36
N LEU A 361 16.38 -16.28 24.13
CA LEU A 361 16.65 -15.27 25.17
C LEU A 361 15.37 -14.59 25.66
N LEU A 362 14.43 -14.33 24.74
CA LEU A 362 13.20 -13.61 25.01
C LEU A 362 12.09 -14.14 24.11
N GLU A 363 10.88 -14.18 24.63
CA GLU A 363 9.66 -14.44 23.88
C GLU A 363 8.52 -13.61 24.48
N THR A 364 7.97 -12.73 23.65
CA THR A 364 6.80 -11.90 23.95
C THR A 364 5.81 -12.00 22.78
N ASP A 365 4.65 -11.38 22.93
CA ASP A 365 3.69 -11.17 21.84
C ASP A 365 4.20 -10.17 20.78
N ARG A 366 5.37 -9.55 20.98
CA ARG A 366 5.97 -8.56 20.07
C ARG A 366 7.20 -9.11 19.36
N VAL A 367 8.12 -9.73 20.10
CA VAL A 367 9.38 -10.25 19.54
C VAL A 367 9.78 -11.57 20.16
N ILE A 368 10.53 -12.36 19.39
CA ILE A 368 11.21 -13.56 19.87
C ILE A 368 12.69 -13.44 19.50
N VAL A 369 13.57 -13.57 20.48
CA VAL A 369 15.01 -13.35 20.33
C VAL A 369 15.77 -14.65 20.58
N PHE A 370 16.63 -15.02 19.65
CA PHE A 370 17.54 -16.16 19.75
C PHE A 370 19.00 -15.71 19.75
N ASP A 371 19.80 -16.34 20.61
CA ASP A 371 21.25 -16.30 20.62
C ASP A 371 21.79 -17.52 19.86
N LEU A 372 22.39 -17.26 18.70
CA LEU A 372 23.00 -18.24 17.81
C LEU A 372 24.45 -18.56 18.19
N ALA A 373 24.92 -18.20 19.39
CA ALA A 373 26.20 -18.72 19.88
C ALA A 373 26.19 -20.26 19.88
N PRO A 374 27.32 -20.93 19.60
CA PRO A 374 27.40 -22.39 19.74
C PRO A 374 26.98 -22.79 21.16
N ALA A 375 26.10 -23.79 21.26
CA ALA A 375 25.63 -24.33 22.52
C ALA A 375 26.76 -25.02 23.30
#